data_AF-A0A5Q0UF00-F1
#
_entry.id   AF-A0A5Q0UF00-F1
#
_cell.length_a   1.000
_cell.length_b   1.000
_cell.length_c   1.000
_cell.angle_alpha   90.00
_cell.angle_beta   90.00
_cell.angle_gamma   90.00
#
_symmetry.space_group_name_H-M   'P 1'
#
loop_
_entity.id
_entity.type
_entity.pdbx_description
1 polymer ?
#
loop_
_entity_poly.entity_id
_entity_poly.type
_entity_poly.pdbx_seq_one_letter_code
_entity_poly.pdbx_strand_id
1 'polypeptide(L)' 'MASVSVKIPDNLKKQIEERSEEEGFMNSSEYIRQAVREKIKQETQLYPDELRRLVKQGEVEEKDSKSLEELREELR' A
#
# COMPACT_ATOMS: atom_id res chain seq x y z
N MET A 1 10.36 9.14 13.04
CA MET A 1 9.77 7.97 12.36
C MET A 1 9.46 6.92 13.42
N ALA A 2 8.31 6.25 13.31
CA ALA A 2 8.04 5.08 14.15
C ALA A 2 9.08 3.99 13.82
N SER A 3 9.58 3.31 14.85
CA SER A 3 10.50 2.18 14.71
C SER A 3 9.75 0.88 15.02
N VAL A 4 10.12 -0.18 14.32
CA VAL A 4 9.58 -1.53 14.54
C VAL A 4 10.76 -2.47 14.69
N SER A 5 10.71 -3.30 15.73
CA SER A 5 11.69 -4.38 15.94
C SER A 5 11.11 -5.68 15.41
N VAL A 6 11.87 -6.37 14.55
CA VAL A 6 11.43 -7.61 13.89
C VAL A 6 12.48 -8.68 14.11
N LYS A 7 12.05 -9.89 14.44
CA LYS A 7 12.92 -11.07 14.50
C LYS A 7 12.85 -11.81 13.18
N ILE A 8 14.01 -12.12 12.61
CA ILE A 8 14.14 -12.88 11.37
C ILE A 8 15.20 -13.97 11.56
N PRO A 9 15.14 -15.08 10.79
CA PRO A 9 16.19 -16.08 10.78
C PRO A 9 17.54 -15.51 10.36
N ASP A 10 18.65 -15.99 10.94
CA ASP A 10 20.00 -15.46 10.68
C ASP A 10 20.41 -15.58 9.20
N ASN A 11 20.01 -16.65 8.52
CA ASN A 11 20.27 -16.83 7.10
C ASN A 11 19.58 -15.73 6.26
N LEU A 12 18.35 -15.35 6.64
CA LEU A 12 17.62 -14.30 5.95
C LEU A 12 18.24 -12.93 6.24
N LYS A 13 18.73 -12.71 7.47
CA LYS A 13 19.45 -11.49 7.82
C LYS A 13 20.68 -11.28 6.93
N LYS A 14 21.51 -12.32 6.75
CA LYS A 14 22.68 -12.26 5.87
C LYS A 14 22.30 -11.93 4.42
N GLN A 15 21.29 -12.61 3.88
CA GLN A 15 20.81 -12.34 2.51
C GLN A 15 20.31 -10.90 2.34
N ILE A 16 19.66 -10.34 3.37
CA ILE A 16 19.19 -8.96 3.36
C ILE A 16 20.37 -7.99 3.38
N GLU A 17 21.40 -8.26 4.19
CA GLU A 17 22.62 -7.44 4.24
C GLU A 17 23.35 -7.47 2.88
N GLU A 18 23.57 -8.65 2.31
CA GLU A 18 24.20 -8.82 0.99
C GLU A 18 23.43 -8.08 -0.11
N ARG A 19 22.11 -8.29 -0.22
CA ARG A 19 21.30 -7.60 -1.24
C ARG A 19 21.22 -6.10 -1.04
N SER A 20 21.16 -5.65 0.22
CA SER A 20 21.17 -4.22 0.53
C SER A 20 22.44 -3.55 0.00
N GLU A 21 23.60 -4.21 0.13
CA GLU A 21 24.87 -3.71 -0.39
C GLU A 21 24.94 -3.80 -1.92
N GLU A 22 24.53 -4.92 -2.51
CA GLU A 22 24.50 -5.12 -3.97
C GLU A 22 23.62 -4.10 -4.70
N GLU A 23 22.46 -3.77 -4.12
CA GLU A 23 21.52 -2.80 -4.67
C GLU A 23 21.86 -1.34 -4.27
N GLY A 24 22.93 -1.12 -3.51
CA GLY A 24 23.46 0.21 -3.18
C GLY A 24 22.67 0.98 -2.12
N PHE A 25 21.93 0.30 -1.25
CA PHE A 25 21.22 0.93 -0.13
C PHE A 25 22.18 1.32 0.99
N MET A 26 21.86 2.40 1.71
CA MET A 26 22.69 2.86 2.84
C MET A 26 22.68 1.90 4.04
N ASN A 27 21.60 1.14 4.21
CA ASN A 27 21.47 0.14 5.27
C ASN A 27 20.31 -0.82 4.99
N SER A 28 20.35 -2.00 5.62
CA SER A 28 19.33 -3.04 5.53
C SER A 28 17.92 -2.57 5.89
N SER A 29 17.78 -1.60 6.81
CA SER A 29 16.47 -1.10 7.20
C SER A 29 15.81 -0.28 6.08
N GLU A 30 16.60 0.43 5.27
CA GLU A 30 16.10 1.15 4.11
C GLU A 30 15.64 0.20 3.01
N TYR A 31 16.46 -0.82 2.73
CA TYR A 31 16.11 -1.92 1.84
C TYR A 31 14.78 -2.58 2.23
N ILE A 32 14.64 -2.99 3.50
CA ILE A 32 13.41 -3.61 4.01
C ILE A 32 12.21 -2.66 3.85
N ARG A 33 12.36 -1.38 4.16
CA ARG A 33 11.26 -0.40 4.01
C ARG A 33 10.81 -0.26 2.56
N GLN A 34 11.74 -0.28 1.60
CA GLN A 34 11.38 -0.25 0.18
C GLN A 34 10.66 -1.53 -0.24
N ALA A 35 11.21 -2.70 0.10
CA ALA A 35 10.61 -3.99 -0.22
C ALA A 35 9.17 -4.13 0.34
N VAL A 36 8.95 -3.69 1.59
CA VAL A 36 7.62 -3.67 2.20
C VAL A 36 6.69 -2.69 1.46
N ARG A 37 7.17 -1.52 1.08
CA ARG A 37 6.37 -0.54 0.33
C ARG A 37 5.96 -1.07 -1.04
N GLU A 38 6.87 -1.73 -1.75
CA GLU A 38 6.60 -2.33 -3.05
C GLU A 38 5.59 -3.48 -2.93
N LYS A 39 5.76 -4.33 -1.91
CA LYS A 39 4.83 -5.43 -1.63
C LYS A 39 3.42 -4.92 -1.34
N ILE A 40 3.29 -3.91 -0.48
CA ILE A 40 2.02 -3.24 -0.21
C ILE A 40 1.45 -2.67 -1.50
N LYS A 41 2.26 -1.93 -2.28
CA LYS A 41 1.80 -1.33 -3.54
C LYS A 41 1.27 -2.37 -4.53
N GLN A 42 1.92 -3.53 -4.64
CA GLN A 42 1.45 -4.63 -5.48
C GLN A 42 0.13 -5.23 -4.97
N GLU A 43 -0.03 -5.37 -3.65
CA GLU A 43 -1.23 -5.95 -3.03
C GLU A 43 -2.40 -4.96 -2.96
N THR A 44 -2.12 -3.66 -2.91
CA THR A 44 -3.14 -2.60 -2.91
C THR A 44 -3.42 -2.03 -4.29
N GLN A 45 -2.74 -2.52 -5.33
CA GLN A 45 -3.07 -2.16 -6.71
C GLN A 45 -4.42 -2.79 -7.04
N LEU A 46 -5.43 -1.94 -7.25
CA LEU A 46 -6.68 -2.35 -7.85
C LEU A 46 -6.37 -2.90 -9.24
N TYR A 47 -6.64 -4.19 -9.45
CA TYR A 47 -6.46 -4.83 -10.74
C TYR A 47 -7.41 -4.18 -11.77
N PRO A 48 -7.12 -4.24 -13.07
CA PRO A 48 -7.96 -3.63 -14.11
C PRO A 48 -9.44 -4.03 -14.02
N ASP A 49 -9.73 -5.25 -13.56
CA ASP A 49 -11.10 -5.73 -13.39
C ASP A 49 -11.80 -5.15 -12.16
N GLU A 50 -11.06 -4.85 -11.09
CA GLU A 50 -11.59 -4.20 -9.89
C GLU A 50 -11.84 -2.72 -10.15
N LEU A 51 -10.95 -2.06 -10.91
CA LEU A 51 -11.17 -0.71 -11.42
C LEU A 51 -12.43 -0.66 -12.31
N ARG A 52 -12.61 -1.62 -13.22
CA ARG A 52 -13.83 -1.72 -14.05
C ARG A 52 -15.09 -1.92 -13.20
N ARG A 53 -15.02 -2.67 -12.10
CA ARG A 53 -16.16 -2.85 -11.18
C ARG A 53 -16.49 -1.54 -10.46
N LEU A 54 -15.50 -0.82 -9.95
CA LEU A 54 -15.71 0.46 -9.28
C LEU A 54 -16.28 1.53 -10.23
N VAL A 55 -15.78 1.61 -11.46
CA VAL A 55 -16.33 2.51 -12.49
C VAL A 55 -17.78 2.16 -12.80
N LYS A 56 -18.09 0.87 -13.01
CA LYS A 56 -19.47 0.42 -13.23
C LYS A 56 -20.38 0.67 -12.03
N GLN A 57 -19.88 0.55 -10.80
CA GLN A 57 -20.66 0.86 -9.60
C GLN A 57 -20.96 2.36 -9.51
N GLY A 58 -19.98 3.23 -9.78
CA GLY A 58 -20.19 4.68 -9.84
C GLY A 58 -21.16 5.11 -10.95
N GLU A 59 -21.11 4.48 -12.13
CA GLU A 59 -22.06 4.72 -13.22
C GLU A 59 -23.49 4.27 -12.88
N VAL A 60 -23.66 3.27 -12.00
CA VAL A 60 -24.97 2.80 -11.54
C VAL A 60 -25.51 3.67 -10.40
N GLU A 61 -24.63 4.21 -9.54
CA GLU A 61 -24.97 5.09 -8.42
C GLU A 61 -25.16 6.56 -8.81
N GLU A 62 -24.89 6.98 -10.05
CA GLU A 62 -25.15 8.35 -10.54
C GLU A 62 -26.60 8.82 -10.31
N LYS A 63 -27.55 7.89 -10.12
CA LYS A 63 -28.96 8.20 -9.80
C LYS A 63 -29.23 8.67 -8.36
N ASP A 64 -28.33 8.40 -7.41
CA ASP A 64 -28.46 8.79 -5.99
C ASP A 64 -27.29 9.71 -5.55
N SER A 65 -26.82 10.57 -6.45
CA SER A 65 -25.75 11.52 -6.16
C SER A 65 -26.25 12.64 -5.23
N LYS A 66 -25.89 12.55 -3.95
CA LYS A 66 -26.13 13.62 -2.95
C LYS A 66 -25.06 14.69 -3.03
N SER A 67 -25.43 15.94 -2.80
CA SER A 67 -24.47 17.03 -2.69
C SER A 67 -23.65 16.94 -1.39
N LEU A 68 -22.46 17.55 -1.37
CA LEU A 68 -21.62 17.62 -0.16
C LEU A 68 -22.32 18.31 1.02
N GLU A 69 -23.27 19.20 0.73
CA GLU A 69 -24.06 19.92 1.73
C GLU A 69 -25.11 19.00 2.36
N GLU A 70 -25.81 18.18 1.56
CA GLU A 70 -26.77 17.18 2.03
C GLU A 70 -26.12 16.11 2.93
N LEU A 71 -24.94 15.61 2.52
CA LEU A 71 -24.16 14.67 3.33
C LEU A 71 -23.74 15.25 4.69
N ARG A 72 -23.50 16.56 4.74
CA ARG A 72 -23.08 17.25 5.96
C ARG A 72 -24.23 17.45 6.94
N GLU A 73 -25.46 17.57 6.44
CA GLU A 73 -26.67 17.66 7.27
C GLU A 73 -27.10 16.30 7.84
N GLU A 74 -26.92 15.20 7.09
CA GLU A 74 -27.24 13.84 7.58
C GLU A 74 -26.30 13.32 8.68
N LEU A 75 -25.07 13.85 8.74
CA LEU A 75 -24.06 13.45 9.74
C LEU A 75 -24.11 14.25 11.05
N ARG A 76 -25.09 15.14 11.22
CA ARG A 76 -25.34 15.93 12.43
C ARG A 76 -26.39 15.28 13.32
#